data_AF-A0A432ZKE8-F1
#
_entry.id   AF-A0A432ZKE8-F1
#
_cell.length_a   1.000
_cell.length_b   1.000
_cell.length_c   1.000
_cell.angle_alpha   90.00
_cell.angle_beta   90.00
_cell.angle_gamma   90.00
#
_symmetry.space_group_name_H-M   'P 1'
#
loop_
_entity.id
_entity.type
_entity.pdbx_description
1 polymer ?
#
loop_
_entity_poly.entity_id
_entity_poly.type
_entity_poly.pdbx_seq_one_letter_code
_entity_poly.pdbx_strand_id
1 'polypeptide(L)'
;MTSLKTQLKYGLSKVSWRLKQRCKYFTIVTCSLWLVACSSSTPLLQLTDGVYWSDRYQSYLVVADGLISRYQWTPPSCQMAAAGLLPKVFSQDQLRSQHRWLAADTQFLVLQRESDGLPVVFRRESFLPSNCGVQTVASAEINVETLAATFSQFNQPLSPSDLLQWRYLAERLDTEFAQADLATNLALFELLTEMLKGSGDRHAFIFAPELESYQQVGDFSQDEAERAQAQAVFAQVLEESELQSRCEKNLWFGALNREQYYLGLTSLQGFTADAPYGEAGQRCLQRALSAVARDLENHQQTQQVRPELIVDLRFNAGGSLLLASQFANSLAPSPRPLSIINRHAVQEQRSPDLSGLYQGGRVLVSEITASAAEHLAHGMRIRGFRLEGQRTRGAFSPTTVRTLPNGWIVGLSMYPTSDVRDGWNQAYPEGRGLIPDRQIPLQLLLPTELAGVLAQWQSNPAPLAQAHPMGYFHCAAPRDGIRANQIRFLAFAQLPPANHG
;
A
#
# COMPACT_ATOMS: atom_id res chain seq x y z
N MET A 1 67.67 6.86 -42.37
CA MET A 1 66.62 6.91 -43.40
C MET A 1 65.44 7.68 -42.79
N THR A 2 65.03 8.88 -43.25
CA THR A 2 64.36 9.25 -44.54
C THR A 2 62.98 8.59 -44.71
N SER A 3 61.87 9.29 -45.04
CA SER A 3 61.66 10.72 -45.34
C SER A 3 60.20 11.23 -45.19
N LEU A 4 60.02 12.53 -45.47
CA LEU A 4 58.82 13.41 -45.64
C LEU A 4 57.52 12.79 -46.21
N LYS A 5 56.29 13.20 -45.78
CA LYS A 5 55.46 14.44 -45.99
C LYS A 5 54.80 14.65 -47.38
N THR A 6 53.46 14.84 -47.35
CA THR A 6 52.58 15.60 -48.31
C THR A 6 51.29 15.99 -47.56
N GLN A 7 50.51 17.08 -47.75
CA GLN A 7 50.47 18.29 -48.62
C GLN A 7 49.63 18.27 -49.93
N LEU A 8 48.29 18.27 -49.79
CA LEU A 8 47.25 18.77 -50.73
C LEU A 8 45.97 19.03 -49.89
N LYS A 9 45.32 20.20 -49.73
CA LYS A 9 45.41 21.58 -50.24
C LYS A 9 44.52 21.94 -51.46
N TYR A 10 43.83 23.09 -51.34
CA TYR A 10 42.83 23.73 -52.24
C TYR A 10 41.42 23.10 -52.25
N GLY A 11 40.33 23.87 -52.39
CA GLY A 11 40.25 25.34 -52.51
C GLY A 11 38.84 25.93 -52.30
N LEU A 12 38.76 27.23 -52.03
CA LEU A 12 37.52 28.00 -51.85
C LEU A 12 37.06 28.64 -53.16
N SER A 13 35.75 28.71 -53.40
CA SER A 13 35.15 29.72 -54.28
C SER A 13 33.73 30.11 -53.84
N LYS A 14 33.52 31.38 -53.48
CA LYS A 14 32.18 31.99 -53.39
C LYS A 14 31.81 32.57 -54.76
N VAL A 15 30.61 32.27 -55.26
CA VAL A 15 29.94 33.14 -56.26
C VAL A 15 28.46 33.22 -55.88
N SER A 16 27.95 34.45 -55.80
CA SER A 16 26.53 34.75 -55.60
C SER A 16 26.02 35.56 -56.78
N TRP A 17 24.86 35.21 -57.36
CA TRP A 17 24.02 36.17 -58.10
C TRP A 17 22.54 35.80 -57.99
N ARG A 18 21.66 36.73 -58.40
CA ARG A 18 20.25 36.81 -57.98
C ARG A 18 19.24 36.22 -58.98
N LEU A 19 18.11 35.78 -58.43
CA LEU A 19 16.74 35.75 -58.98
C LEU A 19 16.53 35.34 -60.47
N LYS A 20 15.65 34.34 -60.65
CA LYS A 20 14.35 34.57 -61.32
C LYS A 20 13.31 33.52 -60.93
N GLN A 21 12.05 33.94 -60.85
CA GLN A 21 10.91 33.08 -60.56
C GLN A 21 10.59 32.16 -61.76
N ARG A 22 10.07 30.96 -61.48
CA ARG A 22 9.06 30.31 -62.32
C ARG A 22 8.31 29.25 -61.51
N CYS A 23 7.00 29.43 -61.34
CA CYS A 23 6.13 28.42 -60.76
C CYS A 23 6.02 27.20 -61.69
N LYS A 24 5.99 25.99 -61.14
CA LYS A 24 5.38 24.79 -61.74
C LYS A 24 5.18 23.70 -60.67
N TYR A 25 3.96 23.18 -60.58
CA TYR A 25 3.51 21.94 -59.92
C TYR A 25 4.30 21.43 -58.71
N PHE A 26 3.82 21.77 -57.51
CA PHE A 26 4.13 21.00 -56.30
C PHE A 26 3.12 19.86 -56.19
N THR A 27 3.50 18.65 -56.60
CA THR A 27 2.65 17.46 -56.45
C THR A 27 2.55 17.12 -54.96
N ILE A 28 1.39 17.32 -54.36
CA ILE A 28 1.13 16.89 -52.98
C ILE A 28 1.05 15.36 -52.97
N VAL A 29 2.17 14.72 -52.67
CA VAL A 29 2.19 13.29 -52.32
C VAL A 29 1.58 13.19 -50.92
N THR A 30 0.28 12.93 -50.86
CA THR A 30 -0.40 12.53 -49.63
C THR A 30 0.14 11.17 -49.21
N CYS A 31 1.22 11.18 -48.42
CA CYS A 31 1.77 9.98 -47.81
C CYS A 31 0.80 9.51 -46.72
N SER A 32 -0.19 8.72 -47.12
CA SER A 32 -1.18 8.11 -46.24
C SER A 32 -0.50 7.12 -45.30
N LEU A 33 0.06 7.65 -44.21
CA LEU A 33 0.54 6.89 -43.07
C LEU A 33 -0.65 6.14 -42.46
N TRP A 34 -0.82 4.89 -42.90
CA TRP A 34 -1.66 3.92 -42.23
C TRP A 34 -1.08 3.69 -40.84
N LEU A 35 -1.57 4.46 -39.87
CA LEU A 35 -1.42 4.19 -38.45
C LEU A 35 -2.20 2.92 -38.16
N VAL A 36 -1.59 1.77 -38.46
CA VAL A 36 -1.99 0.47 -37.94
C VAL A 36 -1.79 0.55 -36.43
N ALA A 37 -2.83 0.99 -35.73
CA ALA A 37 -2.90 0.91 -34.29
C ALA A 37 -2.85 -0.57 -33.93
N CYS A 38 -1.67 -1.05 -33.54
CA CYS A 38 -1.48 -2.37 -32.97
C CYS A 38 -2.18 -2.42 -31.62
N SER A 39 -3.50 -2.58 -31.66
CA SER A 39 -4.34 -2.94 -30.51
C SER A 39 -3.89 -4.31 -30.03
N SER A 40 -2.89 -4.32 -29.16
CA SER A 40 -2.36 -5.50 -28.50
C SER A 40 -3.39 -5.99 -27.48
N SER A 41 -4.46 -6.61 -27.98
CA SER A 41 -5.35 -7.42 -27.17
C SER A 41 -4.52 -8.55 -26.58
N THR A 42 -4.15 -8.41 -25.30
CA THR A 42 -3.67 -9.53 -24.50
C THR A 42 -4.68 -10.67 -24.65
N PRO A 43 -4.26 -11.89 -25.06
CA PRO A 43 -5.18 -12.98 -25.24
C PRO A 43 -5.88 -13.27 -23.91
N LEU A 44 -7.22 -13.34 -23.93
CA LEU A 44 -8.00 -13.74 -22.78
C LEU A 44 -7.57 -15.16 -22.38
N LEU A 45 -7.03 -15.30 -21.17
CA LEU A 45 -6.63 -16.60 -20.63
C LEU A 45 -7.89 -17.44 -20.44
N GLN A 46 -8.04 -18.49 -21.24
CA GLN A 46 -9.20 -19.36 -21.20
C GLN A 46 -9.20 -20.17 -19.90
N LEU A 47 -10.13 -19.85 -19.00
CA LEU A 47 -10.36 -20.63 -17.80
C LEU A 47 -11.00 -21.97 -18.18
N THR A 48 -10.55 -23.05 -17.55
CA THR A 48 -11.11 -24.40 -17.72
C THR A 48 -11.96 -24.75 -16.51
N ASP A 49 -13.14 -25.30 -16.72
CA ASP A 49 -14.04 -25.67 -15.62
C ASP A 49 -13.47 -26.79 -14.73
N GLY A 50 -13.80 -26.72 -13.44
CA GLY A 50 -13.33 -27.65 -12.42
C GLY A 50 -13.02 -26.99 -11.08
N VAL A 51 -12.48 -27.78 -10.16
CA VAL A 51 -12.10 -27.36 -8.81
C VAL A 51 -10.60 -27.14 -8.76
N TYR A 52 -10.14 -26.08 -8.09
CA TYR A 52 -8.72 -25.76 -7.93
C TYR A 52 -8.42 -25.38 -6.48
N TRP A 53 -7.34 -25.91 -5.90
CA TRP A 53 -6.92 -25.73 -4.51
C TRP A 53 -5.62 -24.93 -4.41
N SER A 54 -5.54 -24.02 -3.43
CA SER A 54 -4.27 -23.39 -3.05
C SER A 54 -3.87 -23.78 -1.63
N ASP A 55 -2.77 -24.53 -1.51
CA ASP A 55 -2.17 -24.94 -0.24
C ASP A 55 -1.74 -23.72 0.61
N ARG A 56 -1.21 -22.68 -0.05
CA ARG A 56 -0.72 -21.48 0.64
C ARG A 56 -1.84 -20.57 1.12
N TYR A 57 -2.97 -20.52 0.41
CA TYR A 57 -4.08 -19.62 0.72
C TYR A 57 -5.29 -20.34 1.35
N GLN A 58 -5.19 -21.66 1.55
CA GLN A 58 -6.17 -22.52 2.23
C GLN A 58 -7.60 -22.26 1.75
N SER A 59 -7.75 -22.25 0.42
CA SER A 59 -8.97 -21.87 -0.29
C SER A 59 -9.10 -22.67 -1.59
N TYR A 60 -10.33 -23.05 -1.94
CA TYR A 60 -10.69 -23.61 -3.23
C TYR A 60 -11.31 -22.52 -4.13
N LEU A 61 -11.11 -22.66 -5.44
CA LEU A 61 -11.90 -22.03 -6.49
C LEU A 61 -12.67 -23.11 -7.24
N VAL A 62 -13.96 -22.87 -7.51
CA VAL A 62 -14.77 -23.68 -8.43
C VAL A 62 -15.04 -22.82 -9.65
N VAL A 63 -14.55 -23.25 -10.81
CA VAL A 63 -14.78 -22.61 -12.11
C VAL A 63 -15.90 -23.37 -12.83
N ALA A 64 -16.94 -22.65 -13.24
CA ALA A 64 -18.04 -23.15 -14.06
C ALA A 64 -18.58 -22.02 -14.95
N ASP A 65 -18.74 -22.25 -16.25
CA ASP A 65 -19.28 -21.28 -17.22
C ASP A 65 -18.55 -19.90 -17.20
N GLY A 66 -17.27 -19.89 -16.85
CA GLY A 66 -16.46 -18.67 -16.71
C GLY A 66 -16.71 -17.85 -15.44
N LEU A 67 -17.63 -18.28 -14.57
CA LEU A 67 -17.78 -17.80 -13.20
C LEU A 67 -16.89 -18.60 -12.24
N ILE A 68 -16.41 -17.92 -11.19
CA ILE A 68 -15.48 -18.47 -10.21
C ILE A 68 -16.05 -18.26 -8.81
N SER A 69 -16.39 -19.34 -8.11
CA SER A 69 -16.82 -19.32 -6.71
C SER A 69 -15.66 -19.67 -5.79
N ARG A 70 -15.32 -18.81 -4.82
CA ARG A 70 -14.29 -19.09 -3.82
C ARG A 70 -14.89 -19.72 -2.57
N TYR A 71 -14.30 -20.84 -2.14
CA TYR A 71 -14.54 -21.45 -0.85
C TYR A 71 -13.29 -21.28 0.03
N GLN A 72 -13.48 -20.79 1.24
CA GLN A 72 -12.48 -20.83 2.29
C GLN A 72 -12.53 -22.21 2.96
N TRP A 73 -11.37 -22.79 3.28
CA TRP A 73 -11.31 -24.09 3.96
C TRP A 73 -10.48 -24.05 5.24
N THR A 74 -11.02 -24.66 6.29
CA THR A 74 -10.37 -25.15 7.50
C THR A 74 -10.94 -26.55 7.81
N PRO A 75 -10.32 -27.36 8.67
CA PRO A 75 -10.90 -28.63 9.11
C PRO A 75 -12.33 -28.51 9.70
N PRO A 76 -12.68 -27.54 10.57
CA PRO A 76 -14.06 -27.39 11.08
C PRO A 76 -15.04 -26.71 10.11
N SER A 77 -14.60 -25.92 9.13
CA SER A 77 -15.49 -25.20 8.22
C SER A 77 -14.96 -25.12 6.79
N CYS A 78 -15.82 -25.41 5.83
CA CYS A 78 -15.62 -24.99 4.44
C CYS A 78 -16.84 -24.19 3.96
N GLN A 79 -16.63 -22.95 3.54
CA GLN A 79 -17.73 -22.05 3.18
C GLN A 79 -17.36 -21.04 2.10
N MET A 80 -18.36 -20.57 1.34
CA MET A 80 -18.19 -19.45 0.40
C MET A 80 -18.05 -18.12 1.15
N ALA A 81 -16.83 -17.82 1.59
CA ALA A 81 -16.48 -16.66 2.39
C ALA A 81 -16.81 -15.33 1.70
N ALA A 82 -17.41 -14.40 2.44
CA ALA A 82 -17.75 -13.07 1.94
C ALA A 82 -16.50 -12.20 1.69
N ALA A 83 -15.47 -12.35 2.52
CA ALA A 83 -14.23 -11.58 2.48
C ALA A 83 -12.99 -12.47 2.38
N GLY A 84 -11.86 -11.85 2.05
CA GLY A 84 -10.57 -12.53 1.85
C GLY A 84 -9.90 -12.12 0.55
N LEU A 85 -8.97 -12.95 0.09
CA LEU A 85 -8.10 -12.67 -1.06
C LEU A 85 -8.84 -12.31 -2.36
N LEU A 86 -9.97 -12.97 -2.63
CA LEU A 86 -10.76 -12.81 -3.84
C LEU A 86 -12.24 -12.66 -3.46
N PRO A 87 -13.10 -12.10 -4.32
CA PRO A 87 -14.54 -12.04 -4.04
C PRO A 87 -15.15 -13.44 -3.79
N LYS A 88 -16.35 -13.47 -3.20
CA LYS A 88 -17.11 -14.71 -2.96
C LYS A 88 -17.44 -15.44 -4.26
N VAL A 89 -17.92 -14.69 -5.26
CA VAL A 89 -18.12 -15.12 -6.65
C VAL A 89 -17.64 -13.99 -7.57
N PHE A 90 -16.92 -14.32 -8.64
CA PHE A 90 -16.39 -13.34 -9.59
C PHE A 90 -16.15 -13.93 -10.98
N SER A 91 -16.05 -13.08 -12.00
CA SER A 91 -15.49 -13.42 -13.31
C SER A 91 -14.06 -12.87 -13.47
N GLN A 92 -13.37 -13.32 -14.53
CA GLN A 92 -12.00 -12.93 -14.86
C GLN A 92 -11.77 -11.40 -14.85
N ASP A 93 -12.75 -10.63 -15.33
CA ASP A 93 -12.67 -9.17 -15.47
C ASP A 93 -12.88 -8.38 -14.18
N GLN A 94 -13.49 -8.97 -13.16
CA GLN A 94 -13.83 -8.27 -11.92
C GLN A 94 -12.64 -8.10 -10.95
N LEU A 95 -11.49 -8.71 -11.26
CA LEU A 95 -10.31 -8.69 -10.39
C LEU A 95 -9.33 -7.52 -10.63
N ARG A 96 -9.51 -6.75 -11.72
CA ARG A 96 -8.52 -5.83 -12.33
C ARG A 96 -7.88 -4.77 -11.41
N SER A 97 -8.40 -4.55 -10.19
CA SER A 97 -7.89 -3.58 -9.20
C SER A 97 -7.09 -4.20 -8.04
N GLN A 98 -7.16 -5.54 -7.86
CA GLN A 98 -6.54 -6.28 -6.76
C GLN A 98 -5.65 -7.44 -7.24
N HIS A 99 -6.03 -8.09 -8.34
CA HIS A 99 -5.35 -9.27 -8.85
C HIS A 99 -5.24 -9.24 -10.38
N ARG A 100 -4.06 -9.63 -10.88
CA ARG A 100 -3.79 -9.83 -12.31
C ARG A 100 -3.60 -11.31 -12.61
N TRP A 101 -4.23 -11.81 -13.68
CA TRP A 101 -3.99 -13.16 -14.16
C TRP A 101 -2.61 -13.24 -14.84
N LEU A 102 -1.81 -14.24 -14.44
CA LEU A 102 -0.51 -14.53 -15.07
C LEU A 102 -0.61 -15.71 -16.03
N ALA A 103 -1.33 -16.77 -15.63
CA ALA A 103 -1.55 -17.96 -16.44
C ALA A 103 -2.81 -18.72 -16.00
N ALA A 104 -3.39 -19.47 -16.93
CA ALA A 104 -4.43 -20.47 -16.65
C ALA A 104 -4.29 -21.61 -17.68
N ASP A 105 -4.43 -22.85 -17.23
CA ASP A 105 -4.53 -24.02 -18.10
C ASP A 105 -5.44 -25.10 -17.47
N THR A 106 -5.38 -26.34 -17.96
CA THR A 106 -6.19 -27.46 -17.44
C THR A 106 -5.72 -28.03 -16.09
N GLN A 107 -4.62 -27.53 -15.52
CA GLN A 107 -3.97 -28.06 -14.31
C GLN A 107 -3.70 -26.98 -13.25
N PHE A 108 -3.56 -25.71 -13.63
CA PHE A 108 -3.29 -24.60 -12.72
C PHE A 108 -3.97 -23.29 -13.10
N LEU A 109 -4.25 -22.49 -12.08
CA LEU A 109 -4.60 -21.08 -12.17
C LEU A 109 -3.54 -20.27 -11.42
N VAL A 110 -2.95 -19.26 -12.07
CA VAL A 110 -1.95 -18.38 -11.46
C VAL A 110 -2.40 -16.93 -11.58
N LEU A 111 -2.63 -16.30 -10.43
CA LEU A 111 -2.84 -14.87 -10.31
C LEU A 111 -1.62 -14.21 -9.65
N GLN A 112 -1.58 -12.89 -9.65
CA GLN A 112 -0.65 -12.06 -8.91
C GLN A 112 -1.45 -11.07 -8.06
N ARG A 113 -1.08 -10.93 -6.78
CA ARG A 113 -1.57 -9.85 -5.91
C ARG A 113 -0.99 -8.52 -6.39
N GLU A 114 -1.81 -7.52 -6.73
CA GLU A 114 -1.32 -6.18 -7.09
C GLU A 114 -0.85 -5.38 -5.86
N SER A 115 -1.19 -5.82 -4.64
CA SER A 115 -0.65 -5.22 -3.41
C SER A 115 0.85 -5.49 -3.26
N ASP A 116 1.35 -6.70 -3.52
CA ASP A 116 2.74 -7.08 -3.22
C ASP A 116 3.49 -7.81 -4.34
N GLY A 117 2.84 -8.03 -5.49
CA GLY A 117 3.42 -8.73 -6.62
C GLY A 117 3.58 -10.24 -6.42
N LEU A 118 3.08 -10.81 -5.32
CA LEU A 118 3.26 -12.23 -5.02
C LEU A 118 2.29 -13.11 -5.82
N PRO A 119 2.74 -14.25 -6.36
CA PRO A 119 1.88 -15.16 -7.10
C PRO A 119 0.94 -15.93 -6.17
N VAL A 120 -0.29 -16.11 -6.64
CA VAL A 120 -1.33 -16.94 -6.05
C VAL A 120 -1.52 -18.13 -6.99
N VAL A 121 -1.09 -19.31 -6.57
CA VAL A 121 -1.19 -20.54 -7.37
C VAL A 121 -2.31 -21.42 -6.82
N PHE A 122 -3.25 -21.81 -7.68
CA PHE A 122 -4.17 -22.90 -7.43
C PHE A 122 -3.87 -24.06 -8.38
N ARG A 123 -3.94 -25.30 -7.88
CA ARG A 123 -3.74 -26.56 -8.62
C ARG A 123 -5.08 -27.26 -8.78
N ARG A 124 -5.34 -27.92 -9.91
CA ARG A 124 -6.62 -28.60 -10.15
C ARG A 124 -6.78 -29.81 -9.22
N GLU A 125 -7.97 -29.93 -8.65
CA GLU A 125 -8.39 -31.03 -7.78
C GLU A 125 -9.55 -31.80 -8.42
N SER A 126 -9.72 -33.06 -7.99
CA SER A 126 -10.74 -33.95 -8.57
C SER A 126 -12.17 -33.62 -8.10
N PHE A 127 -12.32 -33.04 -6.92
CA PHE A 127 -13.61 -32.66 -6.34
C PHE A 127 -13.45 -31.56 -5.29
N LEU A 128 -14.54 -30.85 -5.00
CA LEU A 128 -14.65 -29.97 -3.84
C LEU A 128 -14.98 -30.83 -2.61
N PRO A 129 -14.35 -30.63 -1.43
CA PRO A 129 -14.68 -31.38 -0.23
C PRO A 129 -16.17 -31.32 0.12
N SER A 130 -16.75 -32.43 0.57
CA SER A 130 -18.19 -32.55 0.79
C SER A 130 -18.74 -31.59 1.85
N ASN A 131 -17.93 -31.22 2.85
CA ASN A 131 -18.31 -30.23 3.85
C ASN A 131 -18.46 -28.80 3.28
N CYS A 132 -17.87 -28.49 2.11
CA CYS A 132 -18.04 -27.19 1.45
C CYS A 132 -19.45 -26.94 0.89
N GLY A 133 -20.28 -27.98 0.79
CA GLY A 133 -21.70 -27.88 0.45
C GLY A 133 -22.64 -27.78 1.66
N VAL A 134 -22.11 -27.82 2.89
CA VAL A 134 -22.89 -27.83 4.14
C VAL A 134 -22.87 -26.42 4.75
N GLN A 135 -24.04 -25.94 5.19
CA GLN A 135 -24.11 -24.71 5.96
C GLN A 135 -23.40 -24.91 7.30
N THR A 136 -22.32 -24.15 7.53
CA THR A 136 -21.59 -24.20 8.81
C THR A 136 -22.46 -23.62 9.93
N VAL A 137 -22.45 -24.25 11.11
CA VAL A 137 -23.12 -23.73 12.31
C VAL A 137 -22.29 -22.57 12.88
N ALA A 138 -22.91 -21.42 13.12
CA ALA A 138 -22.24 -20.19 13.55
C ALA A 138 -22.04 -20.08 15.08
N SER A 139 -21.78 -21.20 15.77
CA SER A 139 -21.64 -21.23 17.24
C SER A 139 -20.30 -20.62 17.70
N ALA A 140 -20.20 -20.19 18.95
CA ALA A 140 -18.97 -19.68 19.54
C ALA A 140 -17.81 -20.70 19.43
N GLU A 141 -18.06 -21.98 19.73
CA GLU A 141 -17.08 -23.07 19.61
C GLU A 141 -16.56 -23.18 18.16
N ILE A 142 -17.46 -23.21 17.18
CA ILE A 142 -17.09 -23.37 15.76
C ILE A 142 -16.35 -22.13 15.22
N ASN A 143 -16.61 -20.93 15.75
CA ASN A 143 -15.82 -19.73 15.44
C ASN A 143 -14.40 -19.81 16.06
N VAL A 144 -14.26 -20.21 17.33
CA VAL A 144 -12.95 -20.41 18.00
C VAL A 144 -12.13 -21.49 17.29
N GLU A 145 -12.72 -22.65 16.96
CA GLU A 145 -12.02 -23.71 16.23
C GLU A 145 -11.60 -23.27 14.83
N THR A 146 -12.43 -22.49 14.14
CA THR A 146 -12.06 -21.96 12.81
C THR A 146 -10.92 -20.95 12.89
N LEU A 147 -10.85 -20.14 13.95
CA LEU A 147 -9.74 -19.23 14.18
C LEU A 147 -8.46 -19.97 14.60
N ALA A 148 -8.55 -20.96 15.50
CA ALA A 148 -7.42 -21.82 15.91
C ALA A 148 -6.82 -22.58 14.71
N ALA A 149 -7.67 -23.18 13.88
CA ALA A 149 -7.26 -23.84 12.65
C ALA A 149 -6.62 -22.86 11.65
N THR A 150 -7.14 -21.64 11.55
CA THR A 150 -6.58 -20.58 10.70
C THR A 150 -5.18 -20.18 11.17
N PHE A 151 -4.96 -19.98 12.48
CA PHE A 151 -3.63 -19.69 13.00
C PHE A 151 -2.62 -20.81 12.71
N SER A 152 -3.03 -22.07 12.94
CA SER A 152 -2.22 -23.25 12.60
C SER A 152 -1.85 -23.31 11.10
N GLN A 153 -2.83 -23.08 10.22
CA GLN A 153 -2.63 -23.01 8.76
C GLN A 153 -1.57 -21.98 8.33
N PHE A 154 -1.53 -20.82 8.98
CA PHE A 154 -0.62 -19.72 8.65
C PHE A 154 0.64 -19.66 9.54
N ASN A 155 0.93 -20.74 10.29
CA ASN A 155 2.13 -20.91 11.13
C ASN A 155 2.24 -19.92 12.29
N GLN A 156 1.11 -19.40 12.77
CA GLN A 156 1.05 -18.59 13.99
C GLN A 156 0.80 -19.52 15.19
N PRO A 157 1.74 -19.65 16.15
CA PRO A 157 1.57 -20.54 17.29
C PRO A 157 0.58 -19.95 18.31
N LEU A 158 -0.25 -20.80 18.88
CA LEU A 158 -1.07 -20.49 20.07
C LEU A 158 -0.55 -21.29 21.27
N SER A 159 -0.70 -20.71 22.46
CA SER A 159 -0.46 -21.42 23.72
C SER A 159 -1.52 -22.51 23.94
N PRO A 160 -1.14 -23.77 24.24
CA PRO A 160 -2.10 -24.86 24.44
C PRO A 160 -3.02 -24.68 25.66
N SER A 161 -2.56 -24.00 26.72
CA SER A 161 -3.41 -23.67 27.89
C SER A 161 -4.48 -22.65 27.53
N ASP A 162 -4.10 -21.65 26.74
CA ASP A 162 -4.92 -20.48 26.44
C ASP A 162 -6.00 -20.90 25.42
N LEU A 163 -5.63 -21.76 24.44
CA LEU A 163 -6.60 -22.41 23.55
C LEU A 163 -7.60 -23.29 24.31
N LEU A 164 -7.18 -24.02 25.35
CA LEU A 164 -8.09 -24.79 26.19
C LEU A 164 -9.05 -23.86 26.98
N GLN A 165 -8.56 -22.72 27.47
CA GLN A 165 -9.38 -21.70 28.13
C GLN A 165 -10.39 -21.06 27.16
N TRP A 166 -9.97 -20.68 25.94
CA TRP A 166 -10.86 -20.07 24.95
C TRP A 166 -11.96 -21.03 24.48
N ARG A 167 -11.64 -22.32 24.33
CA ARG A 167 -12.63 -23.39 24.06
C ARG A 167 -13.69 -23.49 25.15
N TYR A 168 -13.27 -23.55 26.41
CA TYR A 168 -14.19 -23.61 27.56
C TYR A 168 -15.07 -22.35 27.67
N LEU A 169 -14.53 -21.17 27.37
CA LEU A 169 -15.32 -19.94 27.32
C LEU A 169 -16.33 -19.96 26.18
N ALA A 170 -15.97 -20.49 25.01
CA ALA A 170 -16.88 -20.65 23.88
C ALA A 170 -18.01 -21.67 24.15
N GLU A 171 -17.70 -22.83 24.75
CA GLU A 171 -18.68 -23.81 25.21
C GLU A 171 -19.68 -23.18 26.19
N ARG A 172 -19.21 -22.33 27.11
CA ARG A 172 -20.08 -21.58 28.03
C ARG A 172 -20.95 -20.54 27.32
N LEU A 173 -20.45 -19.84 26.30
CA LEU A 173 -21.27 -18.94 25.50
C LEU A 173 -22.38 -19.70 24.76
N ASP A 174 -22.06 -20.81 24.09
CA ASP A 174 -23.03 -21.64 23.36
C ASP A 174 -24.05 -22.35 24.27
N THR A 175 -23.76 -22.54 25.57
CA THR A 175 -24.67 -23.22 26.53
C THR A 175 -25.45 -22.27 27.44
N GLU A 176 -24.91 -21.11 27.81
CA GLU A 176 -25.60 -20.12 28.66
C GLU A 176 -26.52 -19.20 27.83
N PHE A 177 -26.21 -18.97 26.55
CA PHE A 177 -26.95 -18.07 25.66
C PHE A 177 -27.66 -18.83 24.54
N ALA A 178 -28.88 -19.28 24.79
CA ALA A 178 -29.69 -20.05 23.83
C ALA A 178 -30.13 -19.29 22.55
N GLN A 179 -29.77 -18.01 22.42
CA GLN A 179 -29.95 -17.18 21.22
C GLN A 179 -28.76 -16.23 21.09
N ALA A 180 -28.26 -16.03 19.87
CA ALA A 180 -27.20 -15.05 19.59
C ALA A 180 -27.77 -13.62 19.66
N ASP A 181 -27.72 -13.03 20.84
CA ASP A 181 -28.09 -11.64 21.10
C ASP A 181 -26.87 -10.70 21.10
N LEU A 182 -27.10 -9.40 21.36
CA LEU A 182 -26.03 -8.41 21.39
C LEU A 182 -24.98 -8.70 22.48
N ALA A 183 -25.39 -9.19 23.65
CA ALA A 183 -24.46 -9.50 24.75
C ALA A 183 -23.58 -10.71 24.40
N THR A 184 -24.18 -11.74 23.82
CA THR A 184 -23.51 -12.95 23.32
C THR A 184 -22.48 -12.61 22.24
N ASN A 185 -22.86 -11.77 21.28
CA ASN A 185 -21.98 -11.32 20.21
C ASN A 185 -20.83 -10.44 20.73
N LEU A 186 -21.07 -9.54 21.68
CA LEU A 186 -20.00 -8.76 22.31
C LEU A 186 -19.01 -9.66 23.08
N ALA A 187 -19.50 -10.61 23.87
CA ALA A 187 -18.64 -11.54 24.60
C ALA A 187 -17.81 -12.46 23.67
N LEU A 188 -18.38 -12.88 22.53
CA LEU A 188 -17.63 -13.62 21.50
C LEU A 188 -16.61 -12.72 20.78
N PHE A 189 -16.90 -11.44 20.58
CA PHE A 189 -15.97 -10.48 19.97
C PHE A 189 -14.77 -10.19 20.89
N GLU A 190 -15.00 -10.04 22.19
CA GLU A 190 -13.95 -9.96 23.21
C GLU A 190 -13.12 -11.26 23.26
N LEU A 191 -13.75 -12.43 23.28
CA LEU A 191 -13.08 -13.73 23.32
C LEU A 191 -12.15 -13.93 22.11
N LEU A 192 -12.63 -13.65 20.90
CA LEU A 192 -11.80 -13.76 19.69
C LEU A 192 -10.73 -12.65 19.63
N THR A 193 -11.00 -11.47 20.20
CA THR A 193 -10.01 -10.38 20.34
C THR A 193 -8.84 -10.80 21.25
N GLU A 194 -9.11 -11.41 22.40
CA GLU A 194 -8.04 -11.92 23.28
C GLU A 194 -7.27 -13.06 22.62
N MET A 195 -7.96 -13.93 21.86
CA MET A 195 -7.33 -14.97 21.04
C MET A 195 -6.44 -14.39 19.93
N LEU A 196 -6.79 -13.24 19.32
CA LEU A 196 -5.91 -12.52 18.40
C LEU A 196 -4.69 -11.96 19.13
N LYS A 197 -4.87 -11.29 20.28
CA LYS A 197 -3.75 -10.74 21.09
C LYS A 197 -2.77 -11.85 21.52
N GLY A 198 -3.29 -13.00 21.95
CA GLY A 198 -2.51 -14.16 22.38
C GLY A 198 -1.63 -14.80 21.30
N SER A 199 -1.89 -14.53 20.02
CA SER A 199 -1.01 -14.96 18.91
C SER A 199 0.29 -14.14 18.79
N GLY A 200 0.32 -12.92 19.36
CA GLY A 200 1.42 -11.97 19.19
C GLY A 200 1.53 -11.32 17.81
N ASP A 201 0.63 -11.63 16.88
CA ASP A 201 0.66 -11.13 15.49
C ASP A 201 0.26 -9.64 15.41
N ARG A 202 1.24 -8.78 15.09
CA ARG A 202 1.06 -7.31 14.94
C ARG A 202 0.32 -6.91 13.65
N HIS A 203 -0.12 -7.88 12.86
CA HIS A 203 -1.04 -7.70 11.74
C HIS A 203 -2.44 -8.24 12.01
N ALA A 204 -2.68 -8.92 13.13
CA ALA A 204 -3.98 -9.48 13.44
C ALA A 204 -5.03 -8.39 13.66
N PHE A 205 -6.23 -8.60 13.10
CA PHE A 205 -7.40 -7.77 13.35
C PHE A 205 -8.69 -8.59 13.24
N ILE A 206 -9.76 -8.08 13.85
CA ILE A 206 -11.12 -8.60 13.74
C ILE A 206 -12.09 -7.46 13.40
N PHE A 207 -13.10 -7.76 12.59
CA PHE A 207 -14.21 -6.88 12.24
C PHE A 207 -15.52 -7.65 12.29
N ALA A 208 -16.46 -7.16 13.11
CA ALA A 208 -17.81 -7.70 13.26
C ALA A 208 -18.82 -6.69 12.68
N PRO A 209 -19.30 -6.89 11.43
CA PRO A 209 -20.12 -5.91 10.72
C PRO A 209 -21.40 -5.51 11.47
N GLU A 210 -22.06 -6.46 12.13
CA GLU A 210 -23.31 -6.27 12.88
C GLU A 210 -23.12 -5.63 14.27
N LEU A 211 -21.87 -5.54 14.75
CA LEU A 211 -21.48 -4.78 15.93
C LEU A 211 -20.87 -3.41 15.55
N GLU A 212 -20.76 -3.12 14.25
CA GLU A 212 -19.97 -2.02 13.66
C GLU A 212 -18.54 -1.90 14.23
N SER A 213 -18.01 -3.00 14.78
CA SER A 213 -16.82 -3.02 15.65
C SER A 213 -15.60 -3.58 14.94
N TYR A 214 -14.50 -2.83 14.98
CA TYR A 214 -13.17 -3.21 14.49
C TYR A 214 -12.16 -3.19 15.63
N GLN A 215 -11.28 -4.19 15.71
CA GLN A 215 -10.17 -4.20 16.66
C GLN A 215 -8.91 -4.73 15.97
N GLN A 216 -7.81 -3.97 16.09
CA GLN A 216 -6.47 -4.39 15.67
C GLN A 216 -5.59 -4.73 16.87
N VAL A 217 -4.69 -5.71 16.71
CA VAL A 217 -3.64 -6.03 17.69
C VAL A 217 -2.48 -5.06 17.54
N GLY A 218 -2.17 -4.30 18.60
CA GLY A 218 -1.05 -3.37 18.65
C GLY A 218 -0.87 -2.73 20.02
N ASP A 219 0.38 -2.49 20.43
CA ASP A 219 0.72 -1.79 21.67
C ASP A 219 0.91 -0.30 21.36
N PHE A 220 -0.20 0.42 21.18
CA PHE A 220 -0.18 1.87 20.95
C PHE A 220 0.01 2.63 22.27
N SER A 221 0.79 3.72 22.23
CA SER A 221 1.05 4.60 23.37
C SER A 221 -0.03 5.67 23.55
N GLN A 222 -0.71 6.04 22.46
CA GLN A 222 -1.91 6.89 22.41
C GLN A 222 -3.17 6.04 22.19
N ASP A 223 -4.31 6.48 22.69
CA ASP A 223 -5.60 5.84 22.40
C ASP A 223 -6.09 6.10 20.96
N GLU A 224 -7.21 5.49 20.55
CA GLU A 224 -7.69 5.61 19.17
C GLU A 224 -8.23 7.01 18.83
N ALA A 225 -8.86 7.70 19.78
CA ALA A 225 -9.35 9.05 19.59
C ALA A 225 -8.18 10.04 19.51
N GLU A 226 -7.14 9.87 20.34
CA GLU A 226 -5.90 10.65 20.26
C GLU A 226 -5.20 10.49 18.91
N ARG A 227 -5.04 9.25 18.42
CA ARG A 227 -4.42 8.96 17.12
C ARG A 227 -5.25 9.53 15.95
N ALA A 228 -6.58 9.39 16.00
CA ALA A 228 -7.48 9.95 14.99
C ALA A 228 -7.45 11.49 14.97
N GLN A 229 -7.45 12.14 16.14
CA GLN A 229 -7.33 13.59 16.28
C GLN A 229 -5.98 14.09 15.75
N ALA A 230 -4.87 13.42 16.09
CA ALA A 230 -3.55 13.76 15.57
C ALA A 230 -3.47 13.61 14.03
N GLN A 231 -4.13 12.58 13.47
CA GLN A 231 -4.22 12.38 12.02
C GLN A 231 -5.04 13.48 11.34
N ALA A 232 -6.16 13.90 11.94
CA ALA A 232 -7.00 14.98 11.42
C ALA A 232 -6.26 16.33 11.43
N VAL A 233 -5.56 16.65 12.52
CA VAL A 233 -4.73 17.87 12.63
C VAL A 233 -3.56 17.85 11.64
N PHE A 234 -2.90 16.71 11.45
CA PHE A 234 -1.85 16.56 10.44
C PHE A 234 -2.39 16.73 9.01
N ALA A 235 -3.56 16.17 8.70
CA ALA A 235 -4.22 16.36 7.41
C ALA A 235 -4.60 17.82 7.16
N GLN A 236 -5.12 18.53 8.17
CA GLN A 236 -5.40 19.97 8.08
C GLN A 236 -4.15 20.77 7.72
N VAL A 237 -3.01 20.52 8.39
CA VAL A 237 -1.76 21.25 8.09
C VAL A 237 -1.24 20.97 6.69
N LEU A 238 -1.38 19.75 6.18
CA LEU A 238 -1.05 19.46 4.78
C LEU A 238 -1.94 20.27 3.82
N GLU A 239 -3.24 20.35 4.09
CA GLU A 239 -4.21 21.10 3.26
C GLU A 239 -4.07 22.63 3.34
N GLU A 240 -3.59 23.16 4.47
CA GLU A 240 -3.29 24.58 4.67
C GLU A 240 -1.89 24.99 4.19
N SER A 241 -1.02 24.04 3.83
CA SER A 241 0.36 24.29 3.40
C SER A 241 0.51 24.61 1.90
N GLU A 242 1.65 25.18 1.53
CA GLU A 242 2.03 25.38 0.11
C GLU A 242 2.50 24.08 -0.59
N LEU A 243 2.38 22.91 0.06
CA LEU A 243 2.81 21.64 -0.51
C LEU A 243 1.89 21.16 -1.64
N GLN A 244 2.47 20.57 -2.66
CA GLN A 244 1.74 19.95 -3.77
C GLN A 244 1.30 18.53 -3.40
N SER A 245 0.01 18.22 -3.55
CA SER A 245 -0.53 16.86 -3.40
C SER A 245 -0.79 16.17 -4.74
N ARG A 246 -0.68 14.84 -4.79
CA ARG A 246 -1.00 13.96 -5.93
C ARG A 246 -1.59 12.63 -5.47
N CYS A 247 -2.21 11.90 -6.40
CA CYS A 247 -2.73 10.53 -6.23
C CYS A 247 -3.69 10.40 -5.03
N GLU A 248 -4.85 11.05 -5.12
CA GLU A 248 -5.88 11.12 -4.07
C GLU A 248 -5.35 11.59 -2.70
N LYS A 249 -4.49 12.62 -2.70
CA LYS A 249 -3.81 13.16 -1.50
C LYS A 249 -2.94 12.14 -0.73
N ASN A 250 -2.50 11.05 -1.37
CA ASN A 250 -1.62 10.05 -0.73
C ASN A 250 -0.11 10.38 -0.84
N LEU A 251 0.28 11.29 -1.73
CA LEU A 251 1.64 11.85 -1.80
C LEU A 251 1.59 13.37 -1.74
N TRP A 252 2.41 13.96 -0.86
CA TRP A 252 2.60 15.39 -0.64
C TRP A 252 4.07 15.76 -0.79
N PHE A 253 4.38 16.86 -1.48
CA PHE A 253 5.77 17.27 -1.72
C PHE A 253 5.97 18.79 -1.88
N GLY A 254 7.20 19.24 -1.60
CA GLY A 254 7.63 20.62 -1.79
C GLY A 254 8.83 20.98 -0.90
N ALA A 255 9.43 22.14 -1.14
CA ALA A 255 10.45 22.68 -0.26
C ALA A 255 9.84 23.22 1.04
N LEU A 256 10.41 22.88 2.19
CA LEU A 256 10.04 23.52 3.48
C LEU A 256 10.86 24.79 3.73
N ASN A 257 12.10 24.79 3.24
CA ASN A 257 13.04 25.90 3.31
C ASN A 257 14.16 25.68 2.27
N ARG A 258 15.20 26.52 2.27
CA ARG A 258 16.33 26.43 1.33
C ARG A 258 17.02 25.06 1.33
N GLU A 259 17.13 24.41 2.48
CA GLU A 259 17.97 23.22 2.69
C GLU A 259 17.19 21.92 2.85
N GLN A 260 15.85 21.97 2.98
CA GLN A 260 15.01 20.82 3.28
C GLN A 260 13.81 20.71 2.34
N TYR A 261 13.58 19.50 1.84
CA TYR A 261 12.50 19.16 0.93
C TYR A 261 11.69 17.98 1.48
N TYR A 262 10.37 18.10 1.45
CA TYR A 262 9.43 17.17 2.08
C TYR A 262 8.81 16.21 1.07
N LEU A 263 8.61 14.96 1.50
CA LEU A 263 7.96 13.88 0.76
C LEU A 263 7.06 13.07 1.72
N GLY A 264 5.85 13.56 1.98
CA GLY A 264 4.87 12.88 2.83
C GLY A 264 4.10 11.81 2.06
N LEU A 265 4.15 10.57 2.54
CA LEU A 265 3.29 9.48 2.08
C LEU A 265 2.32 9.12 3.20
N THR A 266 1.07 9.56 3.12
CA THR A 266 0.03 9.26 4.11
C THR A 266 -0.49 7.83 3.98
N SER A 267 -0.40 7.23 2.78
CA SER A 267 -0.75 5.84 2.53
C SER A 267 0.11 5.23 1.42
N LEU A 268 0.11 3.91 1.28
CA LEU A 268 0.65 3.18 0.13
C LEU A 268 -0.46 2.45 -0.65
N GLN A 269 -1.69 2.95 -0.57
CA GLN A 269 -2.87 2.45 -1.28
C GLN A 269 -3.79 3.61 -1.67
N GLY A 270 -4.80 3.37 -2.48
CA GLY A 270 -5.80 4.39 -2.82
C GLY A 270 -5.31 5.48 -3.78
N PHE A 271 -4.17 5.28 -4.45
CA PHE A 271 -3.54 6.24 -5.38
C PHE A 271 -4.41 6.61 -6.60
N THR A 272 -5.46 5.83 -6.85
CA THR A 272 -6.54 6.04 -7.82
C THR A 272 -7.80 5.40 -7.23
N ALA A 273 -8.94 6.10 -7.28
CA ALA A 273 -10.17 5.72 -6.56
C ALA A 273 -10.79 4.37 -7.00
N ASP A 274 -10.57 3.94 -8.24
CA ASP A 274 -11.06 2.71 -8.85
C ASP A 274 -10.13 1.49 -8.62
N ALA A 275 -8.83 1.74 -8.42
CA ALA A 275 -7.79 0.74 -8.32
C ALA A 275 -6.81 1.05 -7.18
N PRO A 276 -7.13 0.69 -5.92
CA PRO A 276 -6.32 1.08 -4.76
C PRO A 276 -4.90 0.47 -4.73
N TYR A 277 -4.66 -0.64 -5.43
CA TYR A 277 -3.35 -1.30 -5.53
C TYR A 277 -2.82 -1.44 -6.97
N GLY A 278 -3.71 -1.44 -7.96
CA GLY A 278 -3.41 -1.83 -9.34
C GLY A 278 -2.54 -0.86 -10.14
N GLU A 279 -2.30 -1.23 -11.40
CA GLU A 279 -1.40 -0.55 -12.33
C GLU A 279 -1.65 0.96 -12.48
N ALA A 280 -2.91 1.42 -12.33
CA ALA A 280 -3.29 2.83 -12.39
C ALA A 280 -2.65 3.67 -11.28
N GLY A 281 -2.64 3.17 -10.03
CA GLY A 281 -1.98 3.81 -8.90
C GLY A 281 -0.45 3.83 -9.05
N GLN A 282 0.12 2.73 -9.55
CA GLN A 282 1.57 2.62 -9.84
C GLN A 282 1.99 3.59 -10.97
N ARG A 283 1.14 3.80 -11.98
CA ARG A 283 1.33 4.87 -12.99
C ARG A 283 1.08 6.27 -12.42
N CYS A 284 0.24 6.44 -11.41
CA CYS A 284 0.07 7.72 -10.71
C CYS A 284 1.35 8.09 -9.95
N LEU A 285 1.88 7.17 -9.14
CA LEU A 285 3.13 7.34 -8.40
C LEU A 285 4.30 7.65 -9.35
N GLN A 286 4.41 6.96 -10.48
CA GLN A 286 5.42 7.25 -11.50
C GLN A 286 5.37 8.72 -11.97
N ARG A 287 4.18 9.21 -12.37
CA ARG A 287 3.99 10.59 -12.83
C ARG A 287 4.23 11.62 -11.73
N ALA A 288 3.89 11.30 -10.49
CA ALA A 288 4.07 12.18 -9.35
C ALA A 288 5.56 12.27 -8.96
N LEU A 289 6.30 11.16 -8.93
CA LEU A 289 7.75 11.15 -8.74
C LEU A 289 8.50 11.88 -9.87
N SER A 290 8.04 11.77 -11.12
CA SER A 290 8.53 12.61 -12.22
C SER A 290 8.24 14.10 -12.03
N ALA A 291 7.22 14.48 -11.24
CA ALA A 291 6.97 15.88 -10.89
C ALA A 291 7.89 16.35 -9.76
N VAL A 292 8.06 15.54 -8.71
CA VAL A 292 9.04 15.74 -7.63
C VAL A 292 10.45 15.95 -8.20
N ALA A 293 10.87 15.14 -9.18
CA ALA A 293 12.19 15.28 -9.81
C ALA A 293 12.40 16.69 -10.41
N ARG A 294 11.45 17.20 -11.21
CA ARG A 294 11.53 18.54 -11.80
C ARG A 294 11.48 19.66 -10.75
N ASP A 295 10.72 19.44 -9.68
CA ASP A 295 10.56 20.40 -8.59
C ASP A 295 11.86 20.50 -7.76
N LEU A 296 12.51 19.37 -7.47
CA LEU A 296 13.86 19.29 -6.89
C LEU A 296 14.92 19.89 -7.81
N GLU A 297 14.88 19.63 -9.11
CA GLU A 297 15.79 20.24 -10.11
C GLU A 297 15.68 21.77 -10.10
N ASN A 298 14.45 22.30 -10.11
CA ASN A 298 14.19 23.74 -10.03
C ASN A 298 14.65 24.34 -8.70
N HIS A 299 14.41 23.64 -7.58
CA HIS A 299 14.86 24.06 -6.24
C HIS A 299 16.39 24.12 -6.18
N GLN A 300 17.08 23.07 -6.64
CA GLN A 300 18.54 23.02 -6.70
C GLN A 300 19.13 24.14 -7.57
N GLN A 301 18.54 24.41 -8.73
CA GLN A 301 18.96 25.51 -9.61
C GLN A 301 18.72 26.90 -8.97
N THR A 302 17.60 27.09 -8.29
CA THR A 302 17.24 28.37 -7.67
C THR A 302 18.07 28.65 -6.41
N GLN A 303 18.23 27.64 -5.55
CA GLN A 303 18.87 27.78 -4.24
C GLN A 303 20.38 27.53 -4.26
N GLN A 304 20.93 26.98 -5.35
CA GLN A 304 22.34 26.61 -5.50
C GLN A 304 22.83 25.62 -4.40
N VAL A 305 21.93 24.79 -3.88
CA VAL A 305 22.21 23.73 -2.90
C VAL A 305 21.30 22.53 -3.16
N ARG A 306 21.77 21.32 -2.87
CA ARG A 306 20.93 20.11 -2.88
C ARG A 306 20.27 19.95 -1.50
N PRO A 307 18.95 19.78 -1.41
CA PRO A 307 18.28 19.65 -0.12
C PRO A 307 18.57 18.31 0.57
N GLU A 308 18.33 18.27 1.87
CA GLU A 308 18.04 17.04 2.63
C GLU A 308 16.57 16.65 2.38
N LEU A 309 16.32 15.37 2.09
CA LEU A 309 14.95 14.85 1.98
C LEU A 309 14.39 14.46 3.35
N ILE A 310 13.14 14.84 3.60
CA ILE A 310 12.33 14.39 4.72
C ILE A 310 11.21 13.52 4.15
N VAL A 311 11.33 12.20 4.28
CA VAL A 311 10.27 11.26 3.90
C VAL A 311 9.38 11.02 5.11
N ASP A 312 8.10 11.39 5.06
CA ASP A 312 7.20 11.24 6.21
C ASP A 312 6.25 10.05 6.04
N LEU A 313 6.34 9.10 6.96
CA LEU A 313 5.54 7.88 7.04
C LEU A 313 4.79 7.75 8.37
N ARG A 314 4.74 8.82 9.20
CA ARG A 314 4.25 8.75 10.59
C ARG A 314 2.82 8.25 10.75
N PHE A 315 1.95 8.50 9.78
CA PHE A 315 0.55 8.04 9.78
C PHE A 315 0.31 6.89 8.76
N ASN A 316 1.36 6.35 8.16
CA ASN A 316 1.24 5.39 7.06
C ASN A 316 1.18 3.94 7.57
N ALA A 317 -0.04 3.42 7.74
CA ALA A 317 -0.28 2.02 8.11
C ALA A 317 0.06 1.00 7.00
N GLY A 318 0.55 1.45 5.83
CA GLY A 318 1.01 0.62 4.73
C GLY A 318 0.06 0.60 3.52
N GLY A 319 -0.06 -0.57 2.90
CA GLY A 319 -0.70 -0.76 1.59
C GLY A 319 0.17 -1.62 0.67
N SER A 320 0.47 -1.12 -0.53
CA SER A 320 1.22 -1.84 -1.56
C SER A 320 2.74 -1.85 -1.34
N LEU A 321 3.34 -3.05 -1.34
CA LEU A 321 4.79 -3.24 -1.43
C LEU A 321 5.34 -2.91 -2.82
N LEU A 322 4.52 -2.94 -3.88
CA LEU A 322 4.94 -2.48 -5.21
C LEU A 322 5.08 -0.95 -5.25
N LEU A 323 4.12 -0.19 -4.69
CA LEU A 323 4.24 1.27 -4.55
C LEU A 323 5.41 1.65 -3.62
N ALA A 324 5.60 0.93 -2.50
CA ALA A 324 6.76 1.11 -1.64
C ALA A 324 8.09 0.83 -2.37
N SER A 325 8.15 -0.22 -3.17
CA SER A 325 9.34 -0.56 -3.97
C SER A 325 9.63 0.50 -5.03
N GLN A 326 8.59 1.00 -5.70
CA GLN A 326 8.69 2.04 -6.72
C GLN A 326 9.26 3.35 -6.13
N PHE A 327 8.77 3.76 -4.96
CA PHE A 327 9.29 4.94 -4.26
C PHE A 327 10.74 4.72 -3.79
N ALA A 328 11.03 3.59 -3.13
CA ALA A 328 12.38 3.28 -2.64
C ALA A 328 13.43 3.13 -3.76
N ASN A 329 13.03 2.64 -4.94
CA ASN A 329 13.92 2.53 -6.10
C ASN A 329 14.05 3.83 -6.89
N SER A 330 13.17 4.82 -6.67
CA SER A 330 13.33 6.17 -7.23
C SER A 330 14.32 7.01 -6.43
N LEU A 331 14.48 6.71 -5.13
CA LEU A 331 15.44 7.33 -4.22
C LEU A 331 16.72 6.48 -4.04
N ALA A 332 17.18 5.80 -5.11
CA ALA A 332 18.40 5.00 -5.09
C ALA A 332 19.08 4.93 -6.47
N PRO A 333 20.41 5.09 -6.58
CA PRO A 333 21.15 5.01 -7.85
C PRO A 333 21.30 3.57 -8.38
N SER A 334 20.63 2.60 -7.76
CA SER A 334 20.65 1.20 -8.16
C SER A 334 19.38 0.52 -7.63
N PRO A 335 18.40 0.19 -8.49
CA PRO A 335 17.16 -0.43 -8.06
C PRO A 335 17.42 -1.83 -7.52
N ARG A 336 16.73 -2.18 -6.44
CA ARG A 336 16.84 -3.49 -5.75
C ARG A 336 15.45 -3.96 -5.34
N PRO A 337 15.27 -5.26 -5.04
CA PRO A 337 14.09 -5.71 -4.31
C PRO A 337 13.93 -4.90 -3.02
N LEU A 338 12.68 -4.55 -2.70
CA LEU A 338 12.35 -3.98 -1.39
C LEU A 338 12.37 -5.10 -0.33
N SER A 339 11.80 -6.24 -0.70
CA SER A 339 11.54 -7.41 0.13
C SER A 339 11.74 -8.69 -0.69
N ILE A 340 11.98 -9.80 0.00
CA ILE A 340 11.99 -11.17 -0.52
C ILE A 340 11.02 -11.96 0.35
N ILE A 341 9.88 -12.36 -0.22
CA ILE A 341 8.77 -12.99 0.50
C ILE A 341 8.49 -14.35 -0.12
N ASN A 342 8.61 -15.42 0.67
CA ASN A 342 8.53 -16.81 0.19
C ASN A 342 9.36 -17.02 -1.09
N ARG A 343 10.62 -16.57 -1.06
CA ARG A 343 11.61 -16.59 -2.16
C ARG A 343 11.28 -15.72 -3.39
N HIS A 344 10.18 -14.96 -3.39
CA HIS A 344 9.84 -14.03 -4.46
C HIS A 344 10.34 -12.62 -4.14
N ALA A 345 11.13 -12.04 -5.05
CA ALA A 345 11.63 -10.67 -4.90
C ALA A 345 10.55 -9.65 -5.26
N VAL A 346 10.19 -8.80 -4.32
CA VAL A 346 9.23 -7.71 -4.53
C VAL A 346 9.97 -6.50 -5.08
N GLN A 347 9.85 -6.26 -6.38
CA GLN A 347 10.53 -5.16 -7.08
C GLN A 347 9.66 -4.54 -8.18
N GLU A 348 9.39 -3.24 -8.07
CA GLU A 348 8.82 -2.43 -9.16
C GLU A 348 9.94 -1.69 -9.94
N GLN A 349 9.73 -1.50 -11.24
CA GLN A 349 10.72 -0.97 -12.20
C GLN A 349 10.36 0.43 -12.74
N ARG A 350 9.12 0.90 -12.61
CA ARG A 350 8.63 2.23 -13.03
C ARG A 350 9.09 3.38 -12.10
N SER A 351 10.37 3.40 -11.80
CA SER A 351 11.01 4.34 -10.87
C SER A 351 11.81 5.39 -11.62
N PRO A 352 11.39 6.68 -11.65
CA PRO A 352 12.26 7.77 -12.09
C PRO A 352 13.44 7.92 -11.13
N ASP A 353 14.65 8.15 -11.63
CA ASP A 353 15.82 8.35 -10.76
C ASP A 353 15.85 9.79 -10.21
N LEU A 354 15.75 9.94 -8.89
CA LEU A 354 15.90 11.20 -8.16
C LEU A 354 17.23 11.26 -7.38
N SER A 355 18.03 10.19 -7.38
CA SER A 355 19.13 9.97 -6.42
C SER A 355 20.26 10.99 -6.48
N GLY A 356 20.42 11.70 -7.61
CA GLY A 356 21.36 12.80 -7.75
C GLY A 356 20.91 14.13 -7.15
N LEU A 357 19.60 14.33 -6.94
CA LEU A 357 18.95 15.63 -6.71
C LEU A 357 18.97 16.10 -5.24
N TYR A 358 19.44 15.26 -4.32
CA TYR A 358 19.53 15.55 -2.89
C TYR A 358 20.92 15.18 -2.35
N GLN A 359 21.23 15.61 -1.12
CA GLN A 359 22.52 15.32 -0.46
C GLN A 359 22.43 14.28 0.68
N GLY A 360 21.23 13.91 1.09
CA GLY A 360 20.94 12.91 2.11
C GLY A 360 19.46 12.95 2.50
N GLY A 361 19.06 12.21 3.52
CA GLY A 361 17.70 12.31 4.04
C GLY A 361 17.43 11.58 5.35
N ARG A 362 16.27 11.88 5.92
CA ARG A 362 15.67 11.20 7.07
C ARG A 362 14.27 10.69 6.73
N VAL A 363 13.85 9.63 7.39
CA VAL A 363 12.49 9.09 7.35
C VAL A 363 11.84 9.27 8.71
N LEU A 364 10.67 9.91 8.75
CA LEU A 364 9.87 10.08 9.95
C LEU A 364 8.92 8.89 10.12
N VAL A 365 8.93 8.25 11.28
CA VAL A 365 8.16 7.04 11.59
C VAL A 365 7.52 7.10 12.98
N SER A 366 6.39 6.40 13.16
CA SER A 366 5.70 6.27 14.45
C SER A 366 5.26 4.82 14.70
N GLU A 367 4.62 4.56 15.84
CA GLU A 367 3.91 3.30 16.14
C GLU A 367 2.77 2.97 15.18
N ILE A 368 2.22 3.95 14.46
CA ILE A 368 1.23 3.76 13.39
C ILE A 368 1.92 3.27 12.09
N THR A 369 3.20 3.58 11.88
CA THR A 369 3.94 3.14 10.68
C THR A 369 4.02 1.61 10.66
N ALA A 370 3.43 1.00 9.63
CA ALA A 370 3.25 -0.46 9.57
C ALA A 370 3.40 -1.05 8.15
N SER A 371 3.54 -2.37 8.05
CA SER A 371 3.31 -3.09 6.79
C SER A 371 4.23 -2.60 5.65
N ALA A 372 3.68 -2.27 4.48
CA ALA A 372 4.46 -1.73 3.37
C ALA A 372 5.24 -0.43 3.71
N ALA A 373 4.78 0.34 4.71
CA ALA A 373 5.51 1.53 5.16
C ALA A 373 6.73 1.17 6.04
N GLU A 374 6.71 0.06 6.78
CA GLU A 374 7.91 -0.44 7.48
C GLU A 374 8.93 -1.01 6.50
N HIS A 375 8.48 -1.72 5.47
CA HIS A 375 9.37 -2.15 4.38
C HIS A 375 9.98 -0.96 3.65
N LEU A 376 9.21 0.11 3.43
CA LEU A 376 9.74 1.36 2.89
C LEU A 376 10.74 2.00 3.86
N ALA A 377 10.41 2.15 5.15
CA ALA A 377 11.30 2.75 6.14
C ALA A 377 12.64 2.00 6.25
N HIS A 378 12.61 0.67 6.43
CA HIS A 378 13.82 -0.16 6.37
C HIS A 378 14.51 -0.03 5.02
N GLY A 379 13.73 -0.11 3.95
CA GLY A 379 14.12 0.09 2.56
C GLY A 379 14.93 1.37 2.32
N MET A 380 14.58 2.46 2.99
CA MET A 380 15.26 3.74 2.93
C MET A 380 16.45 3.81 3.89
N ARG A 381 16.33 3.30 5.12
CA ARG A 381 17.42 3.24 6.11
C ARG A 381 18.67 2.59 5.51
N ILE A 382 18.46 1.43 4.92
CA ILE A 382 19.51 0.63 4.30
C ILE A 382 20.06 1.24 2.98
N ARG A 383 19.34 2.19 2.39
CA ARG A 383 19.80 3.04 1.27
C ARG A 383 20.55 4.30 1.74
N GLY A 384 20.78 4.45 3.05
CA GLY A 384 21.58 5.52 3.65
C GLY A 384 20.79 6.65 4.32
N PHE A 385 19.46 6.53 4.44
CA PHE A 385 18.65 7.48 5.19
C PHE A 385 18.71 7.18 6.69
N ARG A 386 18.48 8.18 7.54
CA ARG A 386 18.31 7.97 8.99
C ARG A 386 16.84 7.77 9.32
N LEU A 387 16.50 6.83 10.21
CA LEU A 387 15.16 6.76 10.80
C LEU A 387 15.09 7.68 12.02
N GLU A 388 14.14 8.60 12.05
CA GLU A 388 13.90 9.49 13.19
C GLU A 388 12.43 9.38 13.61
N GLY A 389 12.14 9.17 14.90
CA GLY A 389 10.75 9.00 15.37
C GLY A 389 10.57 8.02 16.53
N GLN A 390 9.59 7.12 16.42
CA GLN A 390 9.31 6.05 17.39
C GLN A 390 9.55 4.66 16.79
N ARG A 391 9.39 3.61 17.62
CA ARG A 391 9.33 2.22 17.19
C ARG A 391 8.11 2.02 16.27
N THR A 392 8.28 1.31 15.15
CA THR A 392 7.19 0.98 14.22
C THR A 392 6.41 -0.28 14.65
N ARG A 393 5.26 -0.58 14.03
CA ARG A 393 4.33 -1.61 14.54
C ARG A 393 4.91 -3.04 14.59
N GLY A 394 5.88 -3.37 13.75
CA GLY A 394 6.51 -4.70 13.70
C GLY A 394 5.71 -5.73 12.93
N ALA A 395 5.10 -5.31 11.82
CA ALA A 395 4.14 -6.10 11.06
C ALA A 395 4.57 -6.12 9.58
N PHE A 396 5.53 -6.98 9.21
CA PHE A 396 6.07 -7.10 7.86
C PHE A 396 5.47 -8.28 7.08
N SER A 397 4.95 -9.33 7.71
CA SER A 397 4.30 -10.40 6.94
C SER A 397 3.08 -9.83 6.19
N PRO A 398 2.97 -9.99 4.85
CA PRO A 398 1.74 -9.71 4.14
C PRO A 398 0.54 -10.43 4.78
N THR A 399 -0.61 -9.76 4.80
CA THR A 399 -1.81 -10.31 5.41
C THR A 399 -2.55 -11.28 4.49
N THR A 400 -3.24 -12.21 5.14
CA THR A 400 -4.39 -12.95 4.62
C THR A 400 -5.63 -12.50 5.38
N VAL A 401 -6.78 -12.55 4.73
CA VAL A 401 -8.07 -12.17 5.32
C VAL A 401 -9.04 -13.34 5.14
N ARG A 402 -9.82 -13.63 6.18
CA ARG A 402 -10.66 -14.83 6.31
C ARG A 402 -12.04 -14.42 6.85
N THR A 403 -13.08 -15.14 6.44
CA THR A 403 -14.43 -15.01 7.02
C THR A 403 -14.68 -16.16 8.00
N LEU A 404 -15.06 -15.83 9.22
CA LEU A 404 -15.44 -16.79 10.25
C LEU A 404 -16.87 -17.35 10.00
N PRO A 405 -17.25 -18.47 10.64
CA PRO A 405 -18.58 -19.09 10.51
C PRO A 405 -19.78 -18.16 10.77
N ASN A 406 -19.66 -17.19 11.68
CA ASN A 406 -20.70 -16.17 11.91
C ASN A 406 -20.72 -15.04 10.86
N GLY A 407 -19.75 -14.98 9.96
CA GLY A 407 -19.64 -13.93 8.94
C GLY A 407 -18.64 -12.83 9.27
N TRP A 408 -18.09 -12.78 10.49
CA TRP A 408 -17.05 -11.82 10.87
C TRP A 408 -15.78 -12.01 10.05
N ILE A 409 -14.98 -10.96 9.99
CA ILE A 409 -13.78 -10.90 9.16
C ILE A 409 -12.56 -10.81 10.07
N VAL A 410 -11.61 -11.74 9.92
CA VAL A 410 -10.32 -11.68 10.59
C VAL A 410 -9.18 -11.52 9.59
N GLY A 411 -8.20 -10.70 9.93
CA GLY A 411 -6.92 -10.61 9.26
C GLY A 411 -5.81 -11.20 10.12
N LEU A 412 -4.79 -11.79 9.48
CA LEU A 412 -3.57 -12.27 10.13
C LEU A 412 -2.39 -12.34 9.15
N SER A 413 -1.19 -12.46 9.68
CA SER A 413 0.06 -12.66 8.97
C SER A 413 0.10 -14.00 8.22
N MET A 414 0.25 -13.94 6.89
CA MET A 414 0.16 -15.11 5.98
C MET A 414 1.46 -15.92 5.85
N TYR A 415 2.60 -15.36 6.24
CA TYR A 415 3.91 -16.00 6.10
C TYR A 415 4.64 -16.07 7.45
N PRO A 416 5.39 -17.16 7.71
CA PRO A 416 6.26 -17.21 8.89
C PRO A 416 7.43 -16.23 8.73
N THR A 417 7.97 -15.78 9.85
CA THR A 417 9.08 -14.80 9.92
C THR A 417 10.35 -15.25 9.19
N SER A 418 10.52 -16.57 9.00
CA SER A 418 11.61 -17.16 8.20
C SER A 418 11.57 -16.77 6.72
N ASP A 419 10.38 -16.44 6.21
CA ASP A 419 10.08 -16.33 4.78
C ASP A 419 9.93 -14.87 4.33
N VAL A 420 9.95 -13.91 5.25
CA VAL A 420 9.75 -12.47 5.01
C VAL A 420 11.05 -11.71 5.32
N ARG A 421 11.74 -11.25 4.27
CA ARG A 421 13.14 -10.78 4.35
C ARG A 421 13.39 -9.53 3.53
N ASP A 422 14.42 -8.77 3.85
CA ASP A 422 14.79 -7.57 3.10
C ASP A 422 15.52 -7.86 1.77
N GLY A 423 15.89 -6.80 1.06
CA GLY A 423 16.63 -6.85 -0.21
C GLY A 423 18.03 -7.48 -0.17
N TRP A 424 18.59 -7.83 0.99
CA TRP A 424 19.77 -8.70 1.13
C TRP A 424 19.48 -9.98 1.91
N ASN A 425 18.22 -10.45 1.91
CA ASN A 425 17.80 -11.71 2.52
C ASN A 425 17.96 -11.75 4.06
N GLN A 426 18.05 -10.59 4.73
CA GLN A 426 18.02 -10.50 6.19
C GLN A 426 16.57 -10.56 6.71
N ALA A 427 16.34 -11.17 7.87
CA ALA A 427 14.99 -11.27 8.43
C ALA A 427 14.53 -9.93 9.04
N TYR A 428 13.29 -9.53 8.78
CA TYR A 428 12.70 -8.34 9.39
C TYR A 428 12.42 -8.51 10.89
N PRO A 429 12.32 -7.41 11.66
CA PRO A 429 11.97 -7.46 13.08
C PRO A 429 10.45 -7.61 13.30
N GLU A 430 9.88 -8.72 12.84
CA GLU A 430 8.47 -9.07 13.12
C GLU A 430 8.20 -9.10 14.63
N GLY A 431 6.98 -8.72 15.01
CA GLY A 431 6.52 -8.58 16.39
C GLY A 431 7.09 -7.37 17.13
N ARG A 432 8.16 -6.73 16.61
CA ARG A 432 9.04 -5.81 17.35
C ARG A 432 9.27 -4.45 16.68
N GLY A 433 9.18 -4.38 15.35
CA GLY A 433 9.34 -3.14 14.60
C GLY A 433 10.77 -2.64 14.48
N LEU A 434 10.93 -1.62 13.65
CA LEU A 434 12.16 -0.87 13.47
C LEU A 434 12.38 0.02 14.70
N ILE A 435 13.58 -0.03 15.25
CA ILE A 435 14.04 0.98 16.22
C ILE A 435 14.68 2.12 15.40
N PRO A 436 14.21 3.37 15.54
CA PRO A 436 14.78 4.51 14.81
C PRO A 436 16.20 4.82 15.29
N ASP A 437 17.01 5.42 14.42
CA ASP A 437 18.37 5.88 14.74
C ASP A 437 18.35 7.08 15.72
N ARG A 438 17.27 7.87 15.71
CA ARG A 438 17.00 8.95 16.66
C ARG A 438 15.57 8.85 17.17
N GLN A 439 15.38 8.80 18.49
CA GLN A 439 14.05 8.90 19.08
C GLN A 439 13.55 10.35 19.10
N ILE A 440 12.26 10.54 18.84
CA ILE A 440 11.54 11.81 18.96
C ILE A 440 10.33 11.57 19.88
N PRO A 441 10.01 12.47 20.84
CA PRO A 441 8.81 12.35 21.68
C PRO A 441 7.51 12.22 20.87
N LEU A 442 6.62 11.36 21.34
CA LEU A 442 5.30 11.08 20.75
C LEU A 442 4.50 12.36 20.48
N GLN A 443 4.52 13.31 21.41
CA GLN A 443 3.80 14.60 21.34
C GLN A 443 4.31 15.52 20.21
N LEU A 444 5.52 15.29 19.70
CA LEU A 444 6.08 15.98 18.53
C LEU A 444 5.92 15.19 17.23
N LEU A 445 5.59 13.89 17.30
CA LEU A 445 5.35 13.03 16.15
C LEU A 445 3.87 13.00 15.77
N LEU A 446 2.98 12.84 16.77
CA LEU A 446 1.53 12.76 16.64
C LEU A 446 0.88 13.88 17.50
N PRO A 447 1.11 15.17 17.16
CA PRO A 447 0.52 16.29 17.89
C PRO A 447 -1.00 16.38 17.65
N THR A 448 -1.76 16.53 18.73
CA THR A 448 -3.22 16.70 18.72
C THR A 448 -3.67 18.17 18.58
N GLU A 449 -2.73 19.11 18.50
CA GLU A 449 -2.95 20.55 18.32
C GLU A 449 -2.15 21.12 17.14
N LEU A 450 -2.76 22.04 16.37
CA LEU A 450 -2.18 22.69 15.19
C LEU A 450 -0.82 23.35 15.47
N ALA A 451 -0.69 23.99 16.64
CA ALA A 451 0.54 24.66 17.07
C ALA A 451 1.72 23.68 17.20
N GLY A 452 1.47 22.42 17.57
CA GLY A 452 2.51 21.39 17.68
C GLY A 452 3.12 21.01 16.32
N VAL A 453 2.29 20.87 15.27
CA VAL A 453 2.77 20.58 13.91
C VAL A 453 3.57 21.77 13.37
N LEU A 454 3.05 22.98 13.49
CA LEU A 454 3.72 24.19 13.01
C LEU A 454 5.05 24.40 13.72
N ALA A 455 5.12 24.19 15.04
CA ALA A 455 6.36 24.19 15.78
C ALA A 455 7.34 23.10 15.29
N GLN A 456 6.88 21.89 14.95
CA GLN A 456 7.73 20.85 14.39
C GLN A 456 8.36 21.25 13.05
N TRP A 457 7.60 21.93 12.17
CA TRP A 457 8.10 22.36 10.85
C TRP A 457 9.00 23.60 10.95
N GLN A 458 8.76 24.48 11.93
CA GLN A 458 9.50 25.74 12.12
C GLN A 458 10.73 25.62 13.03
N SER A 459 10.80 24.62 13.92
CA SER A 459 11.84 24.49 14.97
C SER A 459 13.24 24.04 14.50
N ASN A 460 13.51 24.11 13.19
CA ASN A 460 14.85 23.90 12.64
C ASN A 460 15.31 25.09 11.75
N PRO A 461 15.28 26.35 12.22
CA PRO A 461 15.73 27.49 11.43
C PRO A 461 17.24 27.63 11.52
N ALA A 462 17.94 27.48 10.40
CA ALA A 462 19.20 28.19 10.23
C ALA A 462 18.93 29.71 10.42
N PRO A 463 19.84 30.48 11.05
CA PRO A 463 19.53 31.82 11.55
C PRO A 463 19.25 32.81 10.42
N LEU A 464 17.97 33.02 10.11
CA LEU A 464 17.53 34.07 9.21
C LEU A 464 17.78 35.44 9.85
N ALA A 465 18.51 36.28 9.13
CA ALA A 465 18.73 37.67 9.52
C ALA A 465 17.40 38.44 9.59
N GLN A 466 17.30 39.36 10.54
CA GLN A 466 16.08 40.10 10.84
C GLN A 466 15.61 40.93 9.63
N ALA A 467 14.43 40.60 9.09
CA ALA A 467 13.71 41.44 8.14
C ALA A 467 12.68 42.31 8.88
N HIS A 468 12.64 43.61 8.57
CA HIS A 468 11.70 44.54 9.21
C HIS A 468 10.26 44.36 8.72
N PRO A 469 9.24 44.54 9.59
CA PRO A 469 7.84 44.38 9.22
C PRO A 469 7.32 45.56 8.39
N MET A 470 6.47 45.28 7.40
CA MET A 470 5.80 46.27 6.56
C MET A 470 4.33 45.89 6.31
N GLY A 471 3.41 46.78 6.71
CA GLY A 471 2.07 46.94 6.11
C GLY A 471 1.09 45.76 6.16
N TYR A 472 0.25 45.69 7.20
CA TYR A 472 -1.05 45.02 7.11
C TYR A 472 -1.96 45.73 6.10
N PHE A 473 -2.76 44.96 5.35
CA PHE A 473 -4.02 45.44 4.77
C PHE A 473 -5.12 44.38 4.94
N HIS A 474 -6.31 44.83 5.36
CA HIS A 474 -7.53 44.02 5.42
C HIS A 474 -8.42 44.29 4.22
N CYS A 475 -8.99 43.23 3.64
CA CYS A 475 -10.25 43.25 2.89
C CYS A 475 -11.06 42.01 3.32
N ALA A 476 -12.39 42.10 3.31
CA ALA A 476 -13.26 41.05 3.85
C ALA A 476 -14.56 40.91 3.04
N ALA A 477 -15.06 39.67 2.97
CA ALA A 477 -16.41 39.29 2.52
C ALA A 477 -16.72 39.52 1.01
N PRO A 478 -17.74 38.86 0.39
CA PRO A 478 -18.83 38.10 1.01
C PRO A 478 -18.96 36.62 0.59
N ARG A 479 -20.06 36.00 1.02
CA ARG A 479 -20.41 34.57 0.87
C ARG A 479 -21.27 34.33 -0.38
N ASP A 480 -21.14 33.14 -0.96
CA ASP A 480 -22.20 32.32 -1.59
C ASP A 480 -21.63 30.89 -1.82
N GLY A 481 -22.39 29.81 -1.98
CA GLY A 481 -23.85 29.69 -2.01
C GLY A 481 -24.37 28.44 -2.75
N ILE A 482 -23.75 27.26 -2.56
CA ILE A 482 -24.03 26.05 -3.40
C ILE A 482 -24.59 24.89 -2.57
N ARG A 483 -25.56 24.16 -3.15
CA ARG A 483 -26.23 22.98 -2.56
C ARG A 483 -25.59 21.69 -3.06
N ALA A 484 -25.24 20.77 -2.17
CA ALA A 484 -24.90 19.39 -2.53
C ALA A 484 -26.17 18.53 -2.70
N ASN A 485 -26.14 17.55 -3.61
CA ASN A 485 -27.24 16.58 -3.78
C ASN A 485 -26.72 15.26 -4.41
N GLN A 486 -27.41 14.15 -4.13
CA GLN A 486 -27.13 12.78 -4.61
C GLN A 486 -25.81 12.13 -4.17
N ILE A 487 -25.86 11.42 -3.04
CA ILE A 487 -24.97 10.29 -2.76
C ILE A 487 -25.50 9.05 -3.53
N ARG A 488 -24.60 8.24 -4.10
CA ARG A 488 -24.91 6.89 -4.61
C ARG A 488 -24.07 5.86 -3.86
N PHE A 489 -24.73 4.81 -3.36
CA PHE A 489 -24.05 3.67 -2.75
C PHE A 489 -23.34 2.80 -3.80
N LEU A 490 -22.09 2.42 -3.51
CA LEU A 490 -21.43 1.24 -4.06
C LEU A 490 -20.65 0.58 -2.93
N ALA A 491 -20.83 -0.74 -2.76
CA ALA A 491 -20.23 -1.49 -1.66
C ALA A 491 -18.94 -2.20 -2.09
N PHE A 492 -17.83 -1.84 -1.46
CA PHE A 492 -16.60 -2.65 -1.39
C PHE A 492 -15.99 -2.49 -0.01
N ALA A 493 -15.36 -3.55 0.51
CA ALA A 493 -14.77 -3.56 1.85
C ALA A 493 -13.43 -2.81 1.91
N GLN A 494 -13.49 -1.48 1.81
CA GLN A 494 -12.64 -0.63 2.63
C GLN A 494 -13.23 -0.63 4.04
N LEU A 495 -12.39 -0.71 5.07
CA LEU A 495 -12.84 -0.38 6.43
C LEU A 495 -13.29 1.09 6.41
N PRO A 496 -14.49 1.44 6.93
CA PRO A 496 -14.90 2.83 6.98
C PRO A 496 -13.95 3.61 7.90
N PRO A 497 -13.69 4.91 7.62
CA PRO A 497 -13.20 5.80 8.68
C PRO A 497 -14.26 5.81 9.79
N ALA A 498 -13.84 5.65 11.05
CA ALA A 498 -14.73 5.52 12.18
C ALA A 498 -15.50 6.83 12.43
N ASN A 499 -16.71 6.92 11.88
CA ASN A 499 -17.65 8.02 12.13
C ASN A 499 -18.43 7.74 13.42
N HIS A 500 -17.87 8.12 14.56
CA HIS A 500 -18.59 8.18 15.83
C HIS A 500 -18.99 9.63 16.16
N GLY A 501 -20.07 9.78 16.91
CA GLY A 501 -20.56 11.04 17.49
C GLY A 501 -21.04 10.82 18.91
#